data_AF-A0A952GAW4-F1
#
_entry.id   AF-A0A952GAW4-F1
#
_cell.length_a   1.000
_cell.length_b   1.000
_cell.length_c   1.000
_cell.angle_alpha   90.00
_cell.angle_beta   90.00
_cell.angle_gamma   90.00
#
_symmetry.space_group_name_H-M   'P 1'
#
loop_
_entity.id
_entity.type
_entity.pdbx_description
1 polymer ?
#
loop_
_entity_poly.entity_id
_entity_poly.type
_entity_poly.pdbx_seq_one_letter_code
_entity_poly.pdbx_strand_id
1 'polypeptide(L)'
;TQPSQNAIIGRYILTPRIFEMLETITPGAGGELQLTDGIKALLQYEKVYGFTYEGKRHDAGDKLGFLKATVEFALKHDDLGPKFREWLKTFPI
;
A
#
# COMPACT_ATOMS: atom_id res chain seq x y z
N THR A 1 21.03 5.49 6.92
CA THR A 1 20.95 4.01 6.95
C THR A 1 19.49 3.61 6.98
N GLN A 2 19.08 2.56 6.25
CA GLN A 2 17.71 2.07 6.29
C GLN A 2 17.56 1.11 7.48
N PRO A 3 16.58 1.28 8.37
CA PRO A 3 16.48 0.48 9.60
C PRO A 3 16.00 -0.96 9.35
N SER A 4 15.37 -1.24 8.20
CA SER A 4 14.95 -2.58 7.80
C SER A 4 14.59 -2.63 6.31
N GLN A 5 14.29 -3.82 5.77
CA GLN A 5 13.73 -3.99 4.42
C GLN A 5 12.19 -3.86 4.38
N ASN A 6 11.53 -3.59 5.52
CA ASN A 6 10.08 -3.49 5.59
C ASN A 6 9.58 -2.14 5.09
N ALA A 7 8.51 -2.15 4.30
CA ALA A 7 7.85 -0.97 3.76
C ALA A 7 6.40 -0.85 4.24
N ILE A 8 5.94 0.39 4.43
CA ILE A 8 4.56 0.68 4.82
C ILE A 8 3.65 0.58 3.58
N ILE A 9 2.62 -0.26 3.66
CA ILE A 9 1.72 -0.57 2.52
C ILE A 9 0.47 0.33 2.50
N GLY A 10 0.29 1.20 3.51
CA GLY A 10 -0.84 2.12 3.59
C GLY A 10 -2.13 1.44 4.09
N ARG A 11 -2.00 0.54 5.06
CA ARG A 11 -3.12 -0.07 5.80
C ARG A 11 -2.85 0.09 7.28
N TYR A 12 -3.84 0.61 8.00
CA TYR A 12 -3.69 0.96 9.41
C TYR A 12 -4.96 0.59 10.18
N ILE A 13 -4.77 0.09 11.39
CA ILE A 13 -5.81 0.02 12.41
C ILE A 13 -5.31 0.92 13.53
N LEU A 14 -5.99 2.04 13.76
CA LEU A 14 -5.52 3.11 14.63
C LEU A 14 -6.52 3.31 15.76
N THR A 15 -6.02 3.45 16.98
CA THR A 15 -6.84 3.83 18.11
C THR A 15 -7.29 5.29 17.97
N PRO A 16 -8.39 5.72 18.61
CA PRO A 16 -8.87 7.10 18.50
C PRO A 16 -7.85 8.18 18.91
N ARG A 17 -6.88 7.85 19.77
CA ARG A 17 -5.81 8.77 20.19
C ARG A 17 -5.00 9.32 19.02
N ILE A 18 -5.00 8.65 17.86
CA ILE A 18 -4.35 9.18 16.67
C ILE A 18 -4.83 10.59 16.31
N PHE A 19 -6.10 10.93 16.53
CA PHE A 19 -6.62 12.25 16.22
C PHE A 19 -6.01 13.33 17.11
N GLU A 20 -5.89 13.07 18.42
CA GLU A 20 -5.17 13.95 19.36
C GLU A 20 -3.71 14.17 18.90
N MET A 21 -3.05 13.12 18.40
CA MET A 21 -1.69 13.24 17.88
C MET A 21 -1.64 14.11 16.63
N LEU A 22 -2.58 13.92 15.70
CA LEU A 22 -2.64 14.68 14.45
C LEU A 22 -2.93 16.18 14.67
N GLU A 23 -3.66 16.54 15.73
CA GLU A 23 -3.92 17.95 16.08
C GLU A 23 -2.69 18.68 16.61
N THR A 24 -1.70 17.95 17.15
CA THR A 24 -0.50 18.53 17.77
C THR A 24 0.73 18.56 16.86
N ILE A 25 0.72 17.81 15.75
CA ILE A 25 1.84 17.81 14.81
C ILE A 25 1.85 19.06 13.94
N THR A 26 3.05 19.50 13.58
CA THR A 26 3.27 20.55 12.58
C THR A 26 3.46 19.93 11.19
N PRO A 27 3.17 20.67 10.10
CA PRO A 27 3.44 20.18 8.74
C PRO A 27 4.89 19.75 8.56
N GLY A 28 5.07 18.58 7.95
CA GLY A 28 6.36 17.93 7.76
C GLY A 28 6.81 18.00 6.30
N ALA A 29 7.13 16.83 5.74
CA ALA A 29 7.55 16.72 4.34
C ALA A 29 6.51 17.30 3.38
N GLY A 30 6.95 18.13 2.45
CA GLY A 30 6.07 18.77 1.46
C GLY A 30 5.13 19.85 2.03
N GLY A 31 5.28 20.22 3.30
CA GLY A 31 4.37 21.19 3.95
C GLY A 31 2.99 20.59 4.28
N GLU A 32 2.88 19.27 4.33
CA GLU A 32 1.65 18.55 4.65
C GLU A 32 1.69 17.96 6.07
N LEU A 33 0.51 17.80 6.68
CA LEU A 33 0.35 17.01 7.90
C LEU A 33 0.44 15.52 7.53
N GLN A 34 1.49 14.84 8.02
CA GLN A 34 1.75 13.45 7.67
C GLN A 34 1.20 12.50 8.74
N LEU A 35 0.44 11.50 8.32
CA LEU A 35 -0.07 10.46 9.23
C LEU A 35 1.05 9.71 9.96
N THR A 36 2.21 9.53 9.30
CA THR A 36 3.38 8.88 9.89
C THR A 36 3.94 9.64 11.08
N ASP A 37 3.85 10.97 11.08
CA ASP A 37 4.29 11.80 12.20
C ASP A 37 3.32 11.66 13.38
N GLY A 38 2.01 11.58 13.11
CA GLY A 38 1.01 11.26 14.13
C GLY A 38 1.21 9.88 14.75
N ILE A 39 1.48 8.85 13.94
CA ILE A 39 1.80 7.49 14.43
C ILE A 39 3.09 7.49 15.26
N LYS A 40 4.10 8.27 14.84
CA LYS A 40 5.35 8.41 15.60
C LYS A 40 5.13 9.08 16.95
N ALA A 41 4.27 10.09 17.03
CA ALA A 41 3.88 10.70 18.31
C ALA A 41 3.10 9.71 19.20
N LEU A 42 2.25 8.88 18.60
CA LEU A 42 1.47 7.85 19.30
C LEU A 42 2.35 6.82 20.03
N LEU A 43 3.54 6.52 19.51
CA LEU A 43 4.52 5.63 20.14
C LEU A 43 4.93 6.06 21.57
N GLN A 44 4.73 7.33 21.93
CA GLN A 44 5.01 7.84 23.28
C GLN A 44 3.94 7.40 24.30
N TYR A 45 2.76 7.02 23.84
CA TYR A 45 1.59 6.73 24.69
C TYR A 45 1.17 5.27 24.65
N GLU A 46 1.40 4.58 23.52
CA GLU A 46 1.01 3.20 23.35
C GLU A 46 1.93 2.44 22.38
N LYS A 47 1.82 1.11 22.42
CA LYS A 47 2.59 0.24 21.53
C LYS A 47 1.97 0.25 20.14
N VAL A 48 2.80 0.47 19.12
CA VAL A 48 2.43 0.31 17.71
C VAL A 48 3.12 -0.93 17.16
N TYR A 49 2.36 -1.77 16.46
CA TYR A 49 2.85 -3.03 15.91
C TYR A 49 2.90 -2.96 14.38
N GLY A 50 3.98 -3.47 13.80
CA GLY A 50 4.06 -3.74 12.37
C GLY A 50 3.45 -5.11 12.05
N PHE A 51 2.59 -5.18 11.04
CA PHE A 51 2.05 -6.42 10.52
C PHE A 51 2.60 -6.70 9.12
N THR A 52 3.32 -7.81 8.97
CA THR A 52 3.82 -8.27 7.67
C THR A 52 2.70 -9.01 6.96
N TYR A 53 2.14 -8.39 5.93
CA TYR A 53 1.11 -9.01 5.12
C TYR A 53 1.71 -10.07 4.18
N GLU A 54 1.19 -11.29 4.26
CA GLU A 54 1.50 -12.37 3.33
C GLU A 54 0.52 -12.35 2.16
N GLY A 55 0.97 -11.81 1.02
CA GLY A 55 0.19 -11.82 -0.20
C GLY A 55 0.82 -10.98 -1.31
N LYS A 56 0.19 -11.00 -2.48
CA LYS A 56 0.67 -10.21 -3.61
C LYS A 56 0.11 -8.80 -3.55
N ARG A 57 1.02 -7.82 -3.41
CA ARG A 57 0.69 -6.39 -3.51
C ARG A 57 0.70 -5.97 -4.97
N HIS A 58 -0.36 -5.27 -5.38
CA HIS A 58 -0.42 -4.55 -6.64
C HIS A 58 -0.37 -3.06 -6.36
N ASP A 59 0.68 -2.38 -6.84
CA ASP A 59 0.76 -0.93 -6.76
C ASP A 59 0.13 -0.33 -8.01
N ALA A 60 -1.10 0.15 -7.88
CA ALA A 60 -1.82 0.81 -8.97
C ALA A 60 -1.45 2.30 -9.12
N GLY A 61 -0.66 2.87 -8.20
CA GLY A 61 -0.15 4.24 -8.31
C GLY A 61 0.99 4.35 -9.31
N ASP A 62 1.72 3.26 -9.55
CA ASP A 62 2.70 3.14 -10.62
C ASP A 62 2.04 2.66 -11.92
N LYS A 63 2.38 3.29 -13.06
CA LYS A 63 1.79 2.96 -14.37
C LYS A 63 2.09 1.52 -14.79
N LEU A 64 3.32 1.05 -14.57
CA LEU A 64 3.69 -0.33 -14.92
C LEU A 64 3.02 -1.33 -13.97
N GLY A 65 2.99 -1.01 -12.67
CA GLY A 65 2.27 -1.79 -11.66
C GLY A 65 0.78 -1.93 -11.97
N PHE A 66 0.12 -0.85 -12.41
CA PHE A 66 -1.27 -0.85 -12.84
C PHE A 66 -1.52 -1.80 -14.03
N LEU A 67 -0.67 -1.74 -15.07
CA LEU A 67 -0.80 -2.64 -16.23
C LEU A 67 -0.61 -4.11 -15.84
N LYS A 68 0.40 -4.42 -15.02
CA LYS A 68 0.64 -5.77 -14.50
C LYS A 68 -0.56 -6.28 -13.70
N ALA A 69 -1.09 -5.45 -12.79
CA ALA A 69 -2.27 -5.79 -12.02
C ALA A 69 -3.45 -6.10 -12.93
N THR A 70 -3.70 -5.24 -13.93
CA THR A 70 -4.81 -5.40 -14.88
C THR A 70 -4.72 -6.76 -15.61
N VAL A 71 -3.54 -7.10 -16.13
CA VAL A 71 -3.33 -8.40 -16.82
C VAL A 71 -3.57 -9.57 -15.86
N GLU A 72 -3.05 -9.51 -14.64
CA GLU A 72 -3.19 -10.59 -13.67
C GLU A 72 -4.63 -10.78 -13.21
N PHE A 73 -5.37 -9.70 -12.98
CA PHE A 73 -6.78 -9.78 -12.62
C PHE A 73 -7.62 -10.28 -13.80
N ALA A 74 -7.38 -9.80 -15.02
CA ALA A 74 -8.07 -10.29 -16.22
C ALA A 74 -7.87 -11.81 -16.42
N LEU A 75 -6.66 -12.32 -16.14
CA LEU A 75 -6.36 -13.75 -16.23
C LEU A 75 -7.00 -14.60 -15.11
N LYS A 76 -7.43 -14.00 -14.00
CA LYS A 76 -8.11 -14.67 -12.89
C LYS A 76 -9.63 -14.69 -13.03
N HIS A 77 -10.21 -13.90 -13.94
CA HIS A 77 -11.64 -13.91 -14.19
C HIS A 77 -12.08 -15.23 -14.82
N ASP A 78 -13.15 -15.84 -14.30
CA ASP A 78 -13.62 -17.16 -14.77
C ASP A 78 -14.16 -17.12 -16.21
N ASP A 79 -14.79 -16.01 -16.61
CA ASP A 79 -15.42 -15.83 -17.92
C ASP A 79 -14.46 -15.26 -18.99
N LEU A 80 -13.52 -14.41 -18.58
CA LEU A 80 -12.58 -13.73 -19.48
C LEU A 80 -11.20 -14.42 -19.53
N GLY A 81 -10.73 -14.94 -18.40
CA GLY A 81 -9.36 -15.44 -18.22
C GLY A 81 -8.94 -16.49 -19.24
N PRO A 82 -9.76 -17.53 -19.55
CA PRO A 82 -9.42 -18.52 -20.56
C PRO A 82 -9.19 -17.92 -21.95
N LYS A 83 -10.14 -17.09 -22.44
CA LYS A 83 -10.04 -16.46 -23.76
C LYS A 83 -8.89 -15.45 -23.83
N PHE A 84 -8.71 -14.67 -22.76
CA PHE A 84 -7.66 -13.67 -22.68
C PHE A 84 -6.26 -14.31 -22.67
N ARG A 85 -6.09 -15.44 -21.97
CA ARG A 85 -4.85 -16.23 -21.98
C ARG A 85 -4.49 -16.73 -23.38
N GLU A 86 -5.45 -17.26 -24.12
CA GLU A 86 -5.19 -17.72 -25.49
C GLU A 86 -4.83 -16.55 -26.41
N TRP A 87 -5.53 -15.43 -26.31
CA TRP A 87 -5.17 -14.23 -27.07
C TRP A 87 -3.75 -13.74 -26.74
N LEU A 88 -3.34 -13.71 -25.47
CA LEU A 88 -1.98 -13.30 -25.06
C LEU A 88 -0.87 -14.16 -25.68
N LYS A 89 -1.11 -15.45 -25.94
CA LYS A 89 -0.14 -16.33 -26.63
C LYS A 89 0.05 -15.96 -28.10
N THR A 90 -0.97 -15.34 -28.71
CA THR A 90 -0.92 -14.83 -30.09
C THR A 90 -0.42 -13.39 -30.15
N PHE A 91 -0.26 -12.74 -28.99
CA PHE A 91 0.12 -11.34 -28.92
C PHE A 91 1.53 -11.20 -29.51
N PRO A 92 1.68 -10.39 -30.57
CA PRO A 92 2.97 -10.21 -31.20
C PRO A 92 3.88 -9.46 -30.22
N ILE A 93 4.83 -10.18 -29.64
CA ILE A 93 5.99 -9.64 -28.94
C ILE A 93 7.21 -10.18 -29.67
#